data_AF-A0A3D1FA80-F1
#
_entry.id   AF-A0A3D1FA80-F1
#
_cell.length_a   1.000
_cell.length_b   1.000
_cell.length_c   1.000
_cell.angle_alpha   90.00
_cell.angle_beta   90.00
_cell.angle_gamma   90.00
#
_symmetry.space_group_name_H-M   'P 1'
#
loop_
_entity.id
_entity.type
_entity.pdbx_description
1 polymer ?
#
loop_
_entity_poly.entity_id
_entity_poly.type
_entity_poly.pdbx_seq_one_letter_code
_entity_poly.pdbx_strand_id
1 'polypeptide(L)'
;IHRFNKAQQDILMPDTEEGNPILVGATVHNPFFYLAAPLLSRSLVFELKPLTPKEILSILTSALKNKVKGLGSLKIRMENKALTFLAKTCEGDARRGLNALEVGAISTPKSKDGFIHFNLEVAAESIQKKAVLYDKDEDGHYDTASAFIKSMRGSDPDAALYWMAKMLYAGEDPRFIARRICICASEDVGNADPQALVLASAALQVSEFVGLPECRIPLAQAAVYVACAPKSNAAYLGIEKASKDVSENRLQEVPAHLKDTHYSGADKLGHGKGYKYTHEYPEHYVKQEYMPSKTKYYEPTDIGYEAKIKERLEKLRRK
;
A
#
# COMPACT_ATOMS: atom_id res chain seq x y z
N ILE A 1 -17.64 13.64 -6.92
CA ILE A 1 -18.78 12.71 -6.71
C ILE A 1 -18.42 11.52 -5.81
N HIS A 2 -17.18 11.04 -5.79
CA HIS A 2 -16.71 9.92 -4.93
C HIS A 2 -16.91 10.10 -3.42
N ARG A 3 -16.99 11.34 -2.91
CA ARG A 3 -17.20 11.61 -1.47
C ARG A 3 -18.62 11.35 -0.95
N PHE A 4 -19.57 11.07 -1.84
CA PHE A 4 -20.93 10.74 -1.45
C PHE A 4 -21.00 9.27 -1.09
N ASN A 5 -21.60 8.97 0.07
CA ASN A 5 -21.92 7.59 0.43
C ASN A 5 -23.02 7.03 -0.49
N LYS A 6 -23.25 5.72 -0.46
CA LYS A 6 -24.21 5.05 -1.35
C LYS A 6 -25.62 5.67 -1.28
N ALA A 7 -26.13 5.93 -0.07
CA ALA A 7 -27.45 6.52 0.10
C ALA A 7 -27.54 7.94 -0.52
N GLN A 8 -26.48 8.74 -0.41
CA GLN A 8 -26.40 10.06 -1.04
C GLN A 8 -26.34 9.97 -2.58
N GLN A 9 -25.70 8.94 -3.12
CA GLN A 9 -25.68 8.71 -4.58
C GLN A 9 -27.04 8.21 -5.10
N ASP A 10 -27.72 7.34 -4.35
CA ASP A 10 -29.03 6.79 -4.73
C ASP A 10 -30.12 7.87 -4.79
N ILE A 11 -30.02 8.92 -3.96
CA ILE A 11 -30.93 10.08 -4.00
C ILE A 11 -30.88 10.81 -5.35
N LEU A 12 -29.74 10.77 -6.06
CA LEU A 12 -29.59 11.45 -7.36
C LEU A 12 -30.22 10.66 -8.52
N MET A 13 -30.59 9.39 -8.29
CA MET A 13 -31.02 8.48 -9.35
C MET A 13 -32.33 8.90 -10.04
N PRO A 14 -33.43 9.20 -9.32
CA PRO A 14 -34.71 9.52 -9.96
C PRO A 14 -34.58 10.72 -10.89
N ASP A 15 -33.95 11.79 -10.42
CA ASP A 15 -33.75 13.01 -11.20
C ASP A 15 -32.83 12.79 -12.41
N THR A 16 -31.78 11.98 -12.26
CA THR A 16 -30.86 11.66 -13.37
C THR A 16 -31.53 10.78 -14.43
N GLU A 17 -32.43 9.88 -14.04
CA GLU A 17 -33.20 9.02 -14.94
C GLU A 17 -34.28 9.78 -15.71
N GLU A 18 -34.97 10.70 -15.03
CA GLU A 18 -35.99 11.58 -15.64
C GLU A 18 -35.36 12.68 -16.51
N GLY A 19 -34.05 12.88 -16.39
CA GLY A 19 -33.32 13.92 -17.12
C GLY A 19 -33.57 15.33 -16.59
N ASN A 20 -33.96 15.46 -15.32
CA ASN A 20 -34.25 16.75 -14.68
C ASN A 20 -32.97 17.62 -14.62
N PRO A 21 -31.82 17.11 -14.13
CA PRO A 21 -30.50 17.68 -14.38
C PRO A 21 -29.60 16.78 -15.24
N ILE A 22 -28.69 17.40 -16.00
CA ILE A 22 -27.53 16.70 -16.59
C ILE A 22 -26.45 16.56 -15.51
N LEU A 23 -26.24 15.33 -15.02
CA LEU A 23 -25.22 15.06 -13.99
C LEU A 23 -23.82 14.97 -14.62
N VAL A 24 -22.93 15.91 -14.28
CA VAL A 24 -21.49 15.83 -14.61
C VAL A 24 -20.69 15.57 -13.34
N GLY A 25 -20.29 14.32 -13.15
CA GLY A 25 -19.46 13.89 -12.02
C GLY A 25 -17.97 13.96 -12.35
N ALA A 26 -17.21 14.71 -11.55
CA ALA A 26 -15.75 14.66 -11.56
C ALA A 26 -15.23 13.81 -10.39
N THR A 27 -14.21 13.00 -10.67
CA THR A 27 -13.47 12.22 -9.68
C THR A 27 -12.02 12.04 -10.13
N VAL A 28 -11.11 11.93 -9.16
CA VAL A 28 -9.72 11.52 -9.38
C VAL A 28 -9.50 10.04 -9.07
N HIS A 29 -10.55 9.34 -8.63
CA HIS A 29 -10.55 7.93 -8.22
C HIS A 29 -11.22 7.05 -9.27
N ASN A 30 -10.99 5.74 -9.20
CA ASN A 30 -11.59 4.82 -10.15
C ASN A 30 -13.12 4.75 -9.96
N PRO A 31 -13.92 5.22 -10.93
CA PRO A 31 -15.37 5.33 -10.77
C PRO A 31 -16.05 3.97 -10.54
N PHE A 32 -15.47 2.86 -11.01
CA PHE A 32 -16.05 1.51 -10.85
C PHE A 32 -16.06 1.00 -9.41
N PHE A 33 -15.22 1.55 -8.52
CA PHE A 33 -15.19 1.17 -7.10
C PHE A 33 -16.03 2.09 -6.22
N TYR A 34 -16.04 3.39 -6.50
CA TYR A 34 -16.62 4.40 -5.61
C TYR A 34 -18.05 4.81 -5.97
N LEU A 35 -18.49 4.53 -7.20
CA LEU A 35 -19.85 4.85 -7.62
C LEU A 35 -20.77 3.64 -7.48
N ALA A 36 -22.01 3.91 -7.09
CA ALA A 36 -23.06 2.91 -7.08
C ALA A 36 -23.29 2.37 -8.50
N ALA A 37 -23.40 1.05 -8.65
CA ALA A 37 -23.60 0.39 -9.95
C ALA A 37 -24.77 0.98 -10.77
N PRO A 38 -25.92 1.35 -10.17
CA PRO A 38 -27.01 2.00 -10.91
C PRO A 38 -26.64 3.35 -11.53
N LEU A 39 -25.81 4.15 -10.84
CA LEU A 39 -25.38 5.46 -11.34
C LEU A 39 -24.36 5.30 -12.47
N LEU A 40 -23.44 4.33 -12.33
CA LEU A 40 -22.47 3.96 -13.36
C LEU A 40 -23.15 3.50 -14.64
N SER A 41 -24.18 2.66 -14.55
CA SER A 41 -24.85 2.11 -15.74
C SER A 41 -25.59 3.17 -16.57
N ARG A 42 -25.79 4.37 -16.03
CA ARG A 42 -26.46 5.51 -16.67
C ARG A 42 -25.50 6.67 -16.96
N SER A 43 -24.22 6.51 -16.65
CA SER A 43 -23.20 7.54 -16.84
C SER A 43 -22.23 7.16 -17.95
N LEU A 44 -21.79 8.14 -18.73
CA LEU A 44 -20.64 7.98 -19.61
C LEU A 44 -19.36 8.28 -18.83
N VAL A 45 -18.44 7.31 -18.79
CA VAL A 45 -17.16 7.45 -18.10
C VAL A 45 -16.10 7.91 -19.09
N PHE A 46 -15.52 9.09 -18.84
CA PHE A 46 -14.41 9.62 -19.60
C PHE A 46 -13.16 9.67 -18.73
N GLU A 47 -12.08 9.04 -19.19
CA GLU A 47 -10.77 9.17 -18.57
C GLU A 47 -10.09 10.44 -19.07
N LEU A 48 -9.76 11.35 -18.15
CA LEU A 48 -8.94 12.52 -18.44
C LEU A 48 -7.50 12.25 -18.05
N LYS A 49 -6.58 12.49 -18.99
CA LYS A 49 -5.14 12.32 -18.75
C LYS A 49 -4.52 13.63 -18.23
N PRO A 50 -3.44 13.54 -17.42
CA PRO A 50 -2.66 14.72 -17.06
C PRO A 50 -2.17 15.47 -18.29
N LEU A 51 -2.16 16.79 -18.23
CA LEU A 51 -1.71 17.64 -19.33
C LEU A 51 -0.19 17.51 -19.53
N THR A 52 0.23 17.58 -20.78
CA THR A 52 1.65 17.66 -21.11
C THR A 52 2.23 19.02 -20.71
N PRO A 53 3.56 19.13 -20.49
CA PRO A 53 4.20 20.41 -20.20
C PRO A 53 3.94 21.49 -21.26
N LYS A 54 3.75 21.11 -22.53
CA LYS A 54 3.43 22.05 -23.62
C LYS A 54 2.02 22.63 -23.48
N GLU A 55 1.05 21.80 -23.10
CA GLU A 55 -0.34 22.24 -22.88
C GLU A 55 -0.43 23.15 -21.65
N ILE A 56 0.26 22.80 -20.56
CA ILE A 56 0.36 23.67 -19.39
C ILE A 56 0.99 25.02 -19.76
N LEU A 57 2.09 25.02 -20.53
CA LEU A 57 2.73 26.26 -21.00
C LEU A 57 1.75 27.15 -21.78
N SER A 58 0.91 26.56 -22.63
CA SER A 58 -0.13 27.28 -23.38
C SER A 58 -1.17 27.93 -22.45
N ILE A 59 -1.63 27.19 -21.43
CA ILE A 59 -2.58 27.69 -20.42
C ILE A 59 -1.98 28.86 -19.63
N LEU A 60 -0.75 28.72 -19.12
CA LEU A 60 -0.07 29.77 -18.37
C LEU A 60 0.18 31.02 -19.22
N THR A 61 0.58 30.84 -20.49
CA THR A 61 0.77 31.95 -21.43
C THR A 61 -0.55 32.67 -21.71
N SER A 62 -1.65 31.93 -21.81
CA SER A 62 -2.98 32.50 -22.02
C SER A 62 -3.42 33.32 -20.81
N ALA A 63 -3.18 32.82 -19.58
CA ALA A 63 -3.47 33.53 -18.35
C ALA A 63 -2.66 34.84 -18.22
N LEU A 64 -1.39 34.85 -18.62
CA LEU A 64 -0.54 36.05 -18.62
C LEU A 64 -1.02 37.14 -19.59
N LYS A 65 -1.62 36.76 -20.72
CA LYS A 65 -2.07 37.72 -21.75
C LYS A 65 -3.50 38.22 -21.53
N ASN A 66 -4.32 37.49 -20.78
CA ASN A 66 -5.73 37.81 -20.60
C ASN A 66 -5.90 39.00 -19.62
N LYS A 67 -6.42 40.12 -20.12
CA LYS A 67 -6.62 41.35 -19.33
C LYS A 67 -7.85 41.33 -18.41
N VAL A 68 -8.81 40.42 -18.66
CA VAL A 68 -10.11 40.39 -17.99
C VAL A 68 -10.17 39.29 -16.93
N LYS A 69 -9.72 38.08 -17.29
CA LYS A 69 -9.77 36.88 -16.43
C LYS A 69 -8.38 36.35 -16.08
N GLY A 70 -7.34 37.16 -16.24
CA GLY A 70 -5.96 36.76 -16.02
C GLY A 70 -5.09 37.94 -15.58
N LEU A 71 -3.79 37.80 -15.78
CA LEU A 71 -2.79 38.75 -15.26
C LEU A 71 -2.36 39.80 -16.30
N GLY A 72 -3.03 39.90 -17.45
CA GLY A 72 -2.64 40.80 -18.54
C GLY A 72 -2.79 42.29 -18.23
N SER A 73 -3.47 42.65 -17.14
CA SER A 73 -3.52 44.01 -16.61
C SER A 73 -2.32 44.35 -15.71
N LEU A 74 -1.62 43.33 -15.19
CA LEU A 74 -0.40 43.51 -14.42
C LEU A 74 0.80 43.71 -15.37
N LYS A 75 1.69 44.64 -15.00
CA LYS A 75 2.95 44.86 -15.72
C LYS A 75 3.98 43.79 -15.33
N ILE A 76 3.81 42.56 -15.81
CA ILE A 76 4.71 41.43 -15.50
C ILE A 76 5.74 41.26 -16.63
N ARG A 77 7.01 41.22 -16.27
CA ARG A 77 8.08 40.70 -17.13
C ARG A 77 8.36 39.25 -16.73
N MET A 78 7.82 38.32 -17.52
CA MET A 78 7.98 36.88 -17.30
C MET A 78 9.22 36.36 -18.04
N GLU A 79 10.10 35.66 -17.33
CA GLU A 79 11.19 34.92 -17.95
C GLU A 79 10.70 33.57 -18.52
N ASN A 80 11.14 33.22 -19.74
CA ASN A 80 10.78 31.95 -20.37
C ASN A 80 11.20 30.73 -19.53
N LYS A 81 12.34 30.81 -18.82
CA LYS A 81 12.83 29.74 -17.94
C LYS A 81 11.90 29.55 -16.74
N ALA A 82 11.40 30.62 -16.14
CA ALA A 82 10.43 30.58 -15.04
C ALA A 82 9.11 29.95 -15.48
N LEU A 83 8.59 30.36 -16.65
CA LEU A 83 7.35 29.82 -17.20
C LEU A 83 7.47 28.33 -17.55
N THR A 84 8.60 27.92 -18.15
CA THR A 84 8.88 26.51 -18.45
C THR A 84 9.07 25.69 -17.17
N PHE A 85 9.70 26.28 -16.14
CA PHE A 85 9.85 25.65 -14.84
C PHE A 85 8.48 25.36 -14.21
N LEU A 86 7.59 26.36 -14.13
CA LEU A 86 6.23 26.15 -13.63
C LEU A 86 5.51 25.06 -14.43
N ALA A 87 5.58 25.10 -15.76
CA ALA A 87 4.91 24.12 -16.61
C ALA A 87 5.37 22.67 -16.39
N LYS A 88 6.65 22.47 -16.05
CA LYS A 88 7.19 21.14 -15.71
C LYS A 88 6.83 20.73 -14.27
N THR A 89 6.99 21.64 -13.32
CA THR A 89 6.83 21.36 -11.88
C THR A 89 5.38 21.07 -11.49
N CYS A 90 4.41 21.45 -12.34
CA CYS A 90 2.99 21.17 -12.13
C CYS A 90 2.56 19.75 -12.50
N GLU A 91 3.41 18.94 -13.14
CA GLU A 91 3.16 17.53 -13.47
C GLU A 91 1.77 17.27 -14.13
N GLY A 92 1.30 18.23 -14.95
CA GLY A 92 0.03 18.13 -15.68
C GLY A 92 -1.21 18.66 -14.96
N ASP A 93 -1.08 19.21 -13.74
CA ASP A 93 -2.16 19.95 -13.06
C ASP A 93 -2.12 21.45 -13.41
N ALA A 94 -3.04 21.88 -14.28
CA ALA A 94 -3.16 23.29 -14.68
C ALA A 94 -3.53 24.23 -13.52
N ARG A 95 -4.32 23.76 -12.55
CA ARG A 95 -4.73 24.56 -11.39
C ARG A 95 -3.52 24.92 -10.55
N ARG A 96 -2.62 23.95 -10.31
CA ARG A 96 -1.39 24.16 -9.56
C ARG A 96 -0.48 25.19 -10.26
N GLY A 97 -0.39 25.13 -11.58
CA GLY A 97 0.39 26.09 -12.36
C GLY A 97 -0.18 27.49 -12.33
N LEU A 98 -1.51 27.62 -12.48
CA LEU A 98 -2.19 28.91 -12.42
C LEU A 98 -2.10 29.52 -11.01
N ASN A 99 -2.26 28.73 -9.95
CA ASN A 99 -2.10 29.18 -8.58
C ASN A 99 -0.67 29.65 -8.30
N ALA A 100 0.35 28.88 -8.71
CA ALA A 100 1.75 29.27 -8.53
C ALA A 100 2.09 30.56 -9.31
N LEU A 101 1.54 30.71 -10.52
CA LEU A 101 1.70 31.90 -11.33
C LEU A 101 1.03 33.12 -10.66
N GLU A 102 -0.20 32.97 -10.16
CA GLU A 102 -0.94 34.02 -9.45
C GLU A 102 -0.22 34.44 -8.17
N VAL A 103 0.14 33.47 -7.32
CA VAL A 103 0.86 33.71 -6.06
C VAL A 103 2.13 34.48 -6.34
N GLY A 104 2.98 34.02 -7.26
CA GLY A 104 4.24 34.70 -7.58
C GLY A 104 4.03 36.11 -8.14
N ALA A 105 2.96 36.33 -8.90
CA ALA A 105 2.66 37.64 -9.48
C ALA A 105 2.11 38.62 -8.43
N ILE A 106 1.34 38.15 -7.44
CA ILE A 106 0.76 38.99 -6.39
C ILE A 106 1.76 39.24 -5.26
N SER A 107 2.56 38.24 -4.89
CA SER A 107 3.50 38.33 -3.77
C SER A 107 4.78 39.09 -4.12
N THR A 108 5.14 39.19 -5.41
CA THR A 108 6.37 39.87 -5.85
C THR A 108 6.13 41.38 -5.97
N PRO A 109 6.85 42.21 -5.20
CA PRO A 109 6.74 43.67 -5.32
C PRO A 109 7.18 44.17 -6.69
N LYS A 110 6.59 45.29 -7.14
CA LYS A 110 7.05 45.99 -8.34
C LYS A 110 8.46 46.53 -8.11
N SER A 111 9.33 46.34 -9.10
CA SER A 111 10.66 46.96 -9.12
C SER A 111 10.56 48.46 -9.44
N LYS A 112 11.69 49.16 -9.40
CA LYS A 112 11.81 50.60 -9.66
C LYS A 112 11.31 51.01 -11.06
N ASP A 113 11.31 50.08 -12.02
CA ASP A 113 10.79 50.28 -13.38
C ASP A 113 9.26 50.10 -13.48
N GLY A 114 8.59 49.82 -12.36
CA GLY A 114 7.15 49.61 -12.28
C GLY A 114 6.69 48.24 -12.78
N PHE A 115 7.61 47.33 -13.12
CA PHE A 115 7.32 45.96 -13.53
C PHE A 115 7.52 44.96 -12.38
N ILE A 116 6.75 43.87 -12.43
CA ILE A 116 6.94 42.68 -11.61
C ILE A 116 7.86 41.74 -12.41
N HIS A 117 9.07 41.52 -11.94
CA HIS A 117 10.04 40.64 -12.60
C HIS A 117 9.83 39.22 -12.09
N PHE A 118 9.22 38.39 -12.93
CA PHE A 118 8.91 37.00 -12.59
C PHE A 118 10.02 36.10 -13.14
N ASN A 119 11.03 35.86 -12.31
CA ASN A 119 12.21 35.05 -12.62
C ASN A 119 12.07 33.61 -12.06
N LEU A 120 13.12 32.81 -12.22
CA LEU A 120 13.10 31.41 -11.76
C LEU A 120 12.99 31.26 -10.23
N GLU A 121 13.55 32.20 -9.47
CA GLU A 121 13.49 32.20 -8.00
C GLU A 121 12.05 32.43 -7.52
N VAL A 122 11.39 33.47 -8.06
CA VAL A 122 9.96 33.73 -7.81
C VAL A 122 9.11 32.51 -8.18
N ALA A 123 9.40 31.86 -9.30
CA ALA A 123 8.69 30.65 -9.71
C ALA A 123 8.88 29.47 -8.74
N ALA A 124 10.07 29.33 -8.18
CA ALA A 124 10.41 28.28 -7.22
C ALA A 124 9.78 28.52 -5.85
N GLU A 125 9.72 29.78 -5.42
CA GLU A 125 9.07 30.18 -4.17
C GLU A 125 7.55 30.13 -4.26
N SER A 126 6.99 30.48 -5.41
CA SER A 126 5.53 30.54 -5.59
C SER A 126 4.87 29.18 -5.79
N ILE A 127 5.63 28.18 -6.24
CA ILE A 127 5.12 26.82 -6.37
C ILE A 127 5.31 26.06 -5.07
N GLN A 128 4.20 25.78 -4.38
CA GLN A 128 4.24 24.93 -3.19
C GLN A 128 4.92 23.59 -3.51
N LYS A 129 5.79 23.13 -2.59
CA LYS A 129 6.43 21.81 -2.66
C LYS A 129 5.37 20.74 -2.87
N LYS A 130 5.74 19.71 -3.64
CA LYS A 130 4.88 18.66 -4.18
C LYS A 130 3.89 18.13 -3.13
N ALA A 131 2.60 18.32 -3.36
CA ALA A 131 1.60 17.37 -2.88
C ALA A 131 1.80 16.12 -3.75
N VAL A 132 2.59 15.14 -3.28
CA VAL A 132 2.56 13.83 -3.93
C VAL A 132 1.11 13.36 -3.78
N LEU A 133 0.47 12.97 -4.89
CA LEU A 133 -0.81 12.28 -4.89
C LEU A 133 -0.65 11.00 -4.06
N TYR A 134 -0.90 11.16 -2.77
CA TYR A 134 -0.86 10.17 -1.73
C TYR A 134 -1.90 10.65 -0.74
N ASP A 135 -3.14 10.39 -1.10
CA ASP A 135 -4.22 10.59 -0.18
C ASP A 135 -4.18 9.41 0.79
N LYS A 136 -4.07 9.68 2.09
CA LYS A 136 -4.04 8.64 3.13
C LYS A 136 -5.32 7.79 3.14
N ASP A 137 -6.38 8.27 2.49
CA ASP A 137 -7.70 7.67 2.54
C ASP A 137 -8.10 6.87 1.27
N GLU A 138 -7.35 6.88 0.16
CA GLU A 138 -7.84 6.32 -1.14
C GLU A 138 -6.76 5.71 -2.09
N ASP A 139 -7.19 5.15 -3.25
CA ASP A 139 -6.50 4.29 -4.24
C ASP A 139 -4.97 4.43 -4.40
N GLY A 140 -4.43 5.65 -4.44
CA GLY A 140 -2.99 5.89 -4.58
C GLY A 140 -2.14 5.38 -3.39
N HIS A 141 -2.72 5.34 -2.19
CA HIS A 141 -2.15 4.71 -1.01
C HIS A 141 -2.05 3.19 -1.20
N TYR A 142 -3.13 2.54 -1.60
CA TYR A 142 -3.18 1.08 -1.80
C TYR A 142 -2.31 0.63 -2.97
N ASP A 143 -2.30 1.37 -4.09
CA ASP A 143 -1.46 1.04 -5.24
C ASP A 143 0.03 1.16 -4.90
N THR A 144 0.42 2.21 -4.17
CA THR A 144 1.82 2.39 -3.76
C THR A 144 2.23 1.33 -2.73
N ALA A 145 1.37 1.01 -1.76
CA ALA A 145 1.62 -0.06 -0.79
C ALA A 145 1.67 -1.45 -1.45
N SER A 146 0.82 -1.67 -2.46
CA SER A 146 0.77 -2.88 -3.28
C SER A 146 2.03 -3.04 -4.11
N ALA A 147 2.51 -1.96 -4.74
CA ALA A 147 3.78 -1.94 -5.45
C ALA A 147 4.95 -2.20 -4.50
N PHE A 148 4.94 -1.60 -3.31
CA PHE A 148 5.95 -1.84 -2.27
C PHE A 148 6.05 -3.31 -1.86
N ILE A 149 4.94 -3.96 -1.53
CA ILE A 149 4.93 -5.41 -1.20
C ILE A 149 5.37 -6.24 -2.40
N LYS A 150 4.86 -5.95 -3.60
CA LYS A 150 5.22 -6.70 -4.81
C LYS A 150 6.71 -6.57 -5.15
N SER A 151 7.33 -5.43 -4.90
CA SER A 151 8.78 -5.23 -5.06
C SER A 151 9.57 -6.09 -4.07
N MET A 152 9.19 -6.11 -2.78
CA MET A 152 9.84 -7.00 -1.81
C MET A 152 9.65 -8.48 -2.18
N ARG A 153 8.43 -8.90 -2.54
CA ARG A 153 8.11 -10.25 -3.00
C ARG A 153 8.87 -10.65 -4.25
N GLY A 154 8.98 -9.73 -5.21
CA GLY A 154 9.69 -9.89 -6.48
C GLY A 154 11.21 -9.77 -6.38
N SER A 155 11.74 -9.59 -5.17
CA SER A 155 13.17 -9.44 -4.90
C SER A 155 13.83 -8.25 -5.60
N ASP A 156 13.12 -7.12 -5.69
CA ASP A 156 13.60 -5.85 -6.21
C ASP A 156 13.77 -4.83 -5.05
N PRO A 157 14.96 -4.76 -4.42
CA PRO A 157 15.20 -3.86 -3.29
C PRO A 157 15.18 -2.38 -3.69
N ASP A 158 15.57 -2.06 -4.93
CA ASP A 158 15.60 -0.68 -5.42
C ASP A 158 14.18 -0.13 -5.59
N ALA A 159 13.29 -0.91 -6.21
CA ALA A 159 11.89 -0.56 -6.33
C ALA A 159 11.20 -0.50 -4.95
N ALA A 160 11.52 -1.42 -4.04
CA ALA A 160 10.99 -1.40 -2.67
C ALA A 160 11.37 -0.10 -1.95
N LEU A 161 12.63 0.33 -2.02
CA LEU A 161 13.09 1.61 -1.46
C LEU A 161 12.37 2.81 -2.10
N TYR A 162 12.19 2.82 -3.41
CA TYR A 162 11.50 3.90 -4.10
C TYR A 162 10.03 4.04 -3.65
N TRP A 163 9.28 2.93 -3.62
CA TRP A 163 7.88 2.97 -3.18
C TRP A 163 7.76 3.35 -1.72
N MET A 164 8.66 2.87 -0.86
CA MET A 164 8.72 3.29 0.54
C MET A 164 9.00 4.79 0.67
N ALA A 165 9.98 5.32 -0.06
CA ALA A 165 10.31 6.74 -0.05
C ALA A 165 9.14 7.60 -0.55
N LYS A 166 8.41 7.14 -1.57
CA LYS A 166 7.19 7.80 -2.05
C LYS A 166 6.11 7.87 -0.96
N MET A 167 5.87 6.78 -0.25
CA MET A 167 4.91 6.75 0.89
C MET A 167 5.33 7.71 2.00
N LEU A 168 6.60 7.64 2.43
CA LEU A 168 7.14 8.50 3.49
C LEU A 168 7.11 9.98 3.12
N TYR A 169 7.54 10.32 1.91
CA TYR A 169 7.52 11.70 1.42
C TYR A 169 6.11 12.29 1.46
N ALA A 170 5.13 11.45 1.15
CA ALA A 170 3.76 11.85 1.07
C ALA A 170 2.99 11.73 2.40
N GLY A 171 3.75 11.50 3.48
CA GLY A 171 3.30 11.62 4.85
C GLY A 171 2.71 10.35 5.45
N GLU A 172 2.85 9.18 4.79
CA GLU A 172 2.38 7.90 5.33
C GLU A 172 2.87 7.67 6.76
N ASP A 173 2.02 7.05 7.58
CA ASP A 173 2.44 6.62 8.89
C ASP A 173 3.53 5.54 8.77
N PRO A 174 4.74 5.75 9.33
CA PRO A 174 5.79 4.73 9.32
C PRO A 174 5.34 3.37 9.87
N ARG A 175 4.38 3.36 10.79
CA ARG A 175 3.79 2.12 11.34
C ARG A 175 3.02 1.34 10.28
N PHE A 176 2.37 2.02 9.33
CA PHE A 176 1.73 1.35 8.20
C PHE A 176 2.75 0.62 7.33
N ILE A 177 3.84 1.30 6.96
CA ILE A 177 4.94 0.71 6.17
C ILE A 177 5.55 -0.48 6.91
N ALA A 178 5.85 -0.32 8.20
CA ALA A 178 6.41 -1.37 9.04
C ALA A 178 5.52 -2.63 9.12
N ARG A 179 4.20 -2.46 9.26
CA ARG A 179 3.24 -3.58 9.21
C ARG A 179 3.29 -4.32 7.88
N ARG A 180 3.40 -3.59 6.75
CA ARG A 180 3.52 -4.20 5.41
C ARG A 180 4.82 -5.01 5.25
N ILE A 181 5.93 -4.54 5.82
CA ILE A 181 7.20 -5.29 5.85
C ILE A 181 7.03 -6.57 6.67
N CYS A 182 6.41 -6.49 7.85
CA CYS A 182 6.17 -7.67 8.71
C CYS A 182 5.30 -8.73 8.00
N ILE A 183 4.22 -8.30 7.33
CA ILE A 183 3.36 -9.20 6.55
C ILE A 183 4.17 -9.90 5.46
N CYS A 184 4.93 -9.14 4.66
CA CYS A 184 5.75 -9.72 3.59
C CYS A 184 6.85 -10.66 4.13
N ALA A 185 7.45 -10.34 5.27
CA ALA A 185 8.42 -11.20 5.93
C ALA A 185 7.82 -12.56 6.35
N SER A 186 6.55 -12.61 6.77
CA SER A 186 5.87 -13.87 7.12
C SER A 186 5.24 -14.59 5.91
N GLU A 187 4.64 -13.85 5.00
CA GLU A 187 3.89 -14.38 3.85
C GLU A 187 4.80 -14.83 2.70
N ASP A 188 5.81 -14.01 2.37
CA ASP A 188 6.60 -14.17 1.14
C ASP A 188 8.03 -14.68 1.41
N VAL A 189 8.54 -14.53 2.64
CA VAL A 189 9.83 -15.11 3.08
C VAL A 189 9.60 -16.34 3.96
N GLY A 190 8.76 -16.20 4.98
CA GLY A 190 8.32 -17.31 5.83
C GLY A 190 9.49 -18.06 6.49
N ASN A 191 9.41 -19.40 6.49
CA ASN A 191 10.45 -20.23 7.08
C ASN A 191 11.68 -20.43 6.18
N ALA A 192 11.72 -19.83 4.97
CA ALA A 192 12.92 -19.87 4.14
C ALA A 192 14.02 -19.00 4.75
N ASP A 193 13.64 -17.94 5.45
CA ASP A 193 14.51 -17.21 6.37
C ASP A 193 13.71 -16.64 7.56
N PRO A 194 13.64 -17.38 8.69
CA PRO A 194 12.90 -16.93 9.87
C PRO A 194 13.40 -15.61 10.47
N GLN A 195 14.63 -15.16 10.17
CA GLN A 195 15.15 -13.89 10.69
C GLN A 195 14.49 -12.66 10.03
N ALA A 196 13.86 -12.82 8.86
CA ALA A 196 13.18 -11.72 8.19
C ALA A 196 12.08 -11.10 9.08
N LEU A 197 11.27 -11.93 9.75
CA LEU A 197 10.23 -11.43 10.65
C LEU A 197 10.83 -10.78 11.91
N VAL A 198 11.93 -11.33 12.43
CA VAL A 198 12.63 -10.79 13.60
C VAL A 198 13.16 -9.39 13.30
N LEU A 199 13.85 -9.22 12.17
CA LEU A 199 14.38 -7.92 11.75
C LEU A 199 13.25 -6.93 11.44
N ALA A 200 12.18 -7.36 10.75
CA ALA A 200 11.02 -6.52 10.48
C ALA A 200 10.33 -6.03 11.77
N SER A 201 10.18 -6.92 12.76
CA SER A 201 9.62 -6.58 14.07
C SER A 201 10.51 -5.60 14.85
N ALA A 202 11.83 -5.82 14.84
CA ALA A 202 12.78 -4.90 15.44
C ALA A 202 12.73 -3.51 14.77
N ALA A 203 12.66 -3.47 13.43
CA ALA A 203 12.54 -2.22 12.69
C ALA A 203 11.23 -1.48 13.00
N LEU A 204 10.11 -2.20 13.17
CA LEU A 204 8.85 -1.60 13.64
C LEU A 204 9.03 -0.95 15.02
N GLN A 205 9.56 -1.69 16.00
CA GLN A 205 9.75 -1.17 17.36
C GLN A 205 10.68 0.05 17.41
N VAL A 206 11.82 -0.03 16.70
CA VAL A 206 12.75 1.10 16.59
C VAL A 206 12.08 2.28 15.89
N SER A 207 11.24 2.04 14.88
CA SER A 207 10.56 3.12 14.16
C SER A 207 9.58 3.90 15.05
N GLU A 208 8.89 3.22 15.97
CA GLU A 208 7.98 3.84 16.93
C GLU A 208 8.73 4.64 18.00
N PHE A 209 9.88 4.14 18.45
CA PHE A 209 10.70 4.82 19.44
C PHE A 209 11.40 6.07 18.89
N VAL A 210 11.91 6.00 17.65
CA VAL A 210 12.74 7.06 17.06
C VAL A 210 11.91 8.14 16.35
N GLY A 211 10.84 7.75 15.63
CA GLY A 211 10.02 8.69 14.86
C GLY A 211 10.70 9.26 13.61
N LEU A 212 9.96 10.07 12.84
CA LEU A 212 10.47 10.70 11.64
C LEU A 212 11.35 11.93 11.98
N PRO A 213 12.40 12.21 11.19
CA PRO A 213 12.70 11.54 9.93
C PRO A 213 13.57 10.26 10.07
N GLU A 214 14.26 10.04 11.19
CA GLU A 214 15.28 8.98 11.35
C GLU A 214 14.72 7.55 11.28
N CYS A 215 13.46 7.32 11.64
CA CYS A 215 12.82 6.00 11.56
C CYS A 215 12.77 5.41 10.15
N ARG A 216 12.95 6.23 9.11
CA ARG A 216 13.06 5.75 7.71
C ARG A 216 14.25 4.80 7.50
N ILE A 217 15.31 4.93 8.30
CA ILE A 217 16.56 4.18 8.16
C ILE A 217 16.39 2.70 8.55
N PRO A 218 15.93 2.36 9.77
CA PRO A 218 15.67 0.96 10.12
C PRO A 218 14.58 0.31 9.26
N LEU A 219 13.58 1.08 8.81
CA LEU A 219 12.56 0.59 7.88
C LEU A 219 13.16 0.25 6.51
N ALA A 220 14.05 1.09 5.97
CA ALA A 220 14.79 0.81 4.75
C ALA A 220 15.60 -0.49 4.88
N GLN A 221 16.31 -0.66 6.00
CA GLN A 221 17.10 -1.85 6.28
C GLN A 221 16.24 -3.12 6.25
N ALA A 222 15.09 -3.11 6.93
CA ALA A 222 14.20 -4.26 6.96
C ALA A 222 13.57 -4.55 5.59
N ALA A 223 13.12 -3.52 4.86
CA ALA A 223 12.53 -3.69 3.53
C ALA A 223 13.52 -4.32 2.54
N VAL A 224 14.77 -3.85 2.54
CA VAL A 224 15.85 -4.40 1.70
C VAL A 224 16.18 -5.83 2.10
N TYR A 225 16.25 -6.12 3.40
CA TYR A 225 16.48 -7.49 3.87
C TYR A 225 15.39 -8.45 3.37
N VAL A 226 14.12 -8.09 3.55
CA VAL A 226 12.98 -8.90 3.07
C VAL A 226 13.02 -9.06 1.54
N ALA A 227 13.36 -8.00 0.80
CA ALA A 227 13.52 -8.06 -0.64
C ALA A 227 14.64 -9.02 -1.07
N CYS A 228 15.77 -9.03 -0.37
CA CYS A 228 16.90 -9.90 -0.71
C CYS A 228 16.81 -11.32 -0.12
N ALA A 229 15.91 -11.57 0.84
CA ALA A 229 15.77 -12.86 1.49
C ALA A 229 15.26 -13.96 0.54
N PRO A 230 15.59 -15.25 0.79
CA PRO A 230 14.97 -16.36 0.09
C PRO A 230 13.44 -16.33 0.25
N LYS A 231 12.70 -16.68 -0.80
CA LYS A 231 11.24 -16.57 -0.81
C LYS A 231 10.58 -17.92 -0.56
N SER A 232 9.58 -17.94 0.32
CA SER A 232 8.66 -19.06 0.49
C SER A 232 7.35 -18.59 1.10
N ASN A 233 6.24 -19.00 0.50
CA ASN A 233 4.90 -18.82 1.02
C ASN A 233 4.30 -20.14 1.56
N ALA A 234 5.12 -21.17 1.80
CA ALA A 234 4.64 -22.51 2.16
C ALA A 234 3.84 -22.53 3.48
N ALA A 235 4.28 -21.78 4.50
CA ALA A 235 3.56 -21.66 5.76
C ALA A 235 2.23 -20.90 5.59
N TYR A 236 2.24 -19.81 4.82
CA TYR A 236 1.04 -19.03 4.47
C TYR A 236 0.00 -19.90 3.73
N LEU A 237 0.40 -20.60 2.66
CA LEU A 237 -0.48 -21.51 1.95
C LEU A 237 -0.98 -22.66 2.85
N GLY A 238 -0.16 -23.10 3.80
CA GLY A 238 -0.55 -24.11 4.78
C GLY A 238 -1.73 -23.67 5.65
N ILE A 239 -1.68 -22.45 6.20
CA ILE A 239 -2.79 -21.93 7.02
C ILE A 239 -4.03 -21.60 6.19
N GLU A 240 -3.87 -21.11 4.95
CA GLU A 240 -5.00 -20.87 4.03
C GLU A 240 -5.73 -22.17 3.68
N LYS A 241 -4.99 -23.24 3.34
CA LYS A 241 -5.56 -24.58 3.09
C LYS A 241 -6.30 -25.12 4.30
N ALA A 242 -5.70 -25.03 5.50
CA ALA A 242 -6.32 -25.51 6.73
C ALA A 242 -7.59 -24.70 7.08
N SER A 243 -7.55 -23.38 6.92
CA SER A 243 -8.69 -22.49 7.19
C SER A 243 -9.85 -22.79 6.23
N LYS A 244 -9.54 -23.04 4.95
CA LYS A 244 -10.53 -23.47 3.96
C LYS A 244 -11.21 -24.78 4.35
N ASP A 245 -10.45 -25.80 4.76
CA ASP A 245 -11.00 -27.09 5.22
C ASP A 245 -11.96 -26.92 6.41
N VAL A 246 -11.60 -26.07 7.37
CA VAL A 246 -12.46 -25.76 8.53
C VAL A 246 -13.75 -25.08 8.08
N SER A 247 -13.67 -24.09 7.19
CA SER A 247 -14.83 -23.33 6.72
C SER A 247 -15.80 -24.15 5.86
N GLU A 248 -15.30 -25.15 5.13
CA GLU A 248 -16.10 -26.03 4.27
C GLU A 248 -16.64 -27.27 5.02
N ASN A 249 -16.76 -27.20 6.36
CA ASN A 249 -17.28 -28.26 7.23
C ASN A 249 -16.52 -29.59 7.20
N ARG A 250 -15.22 -29.60 6.86
CA ARG A 250 -14.33 -30.77 7.12
C ARG A 250 -13.77 -30.71 8.54
N LEU A 251 -14.65 -30.51 9.53
CA LEU A 251 -14.27 -30.43 10.93
C LEU A 251 -13.74 -31.78 11.40
N GLN A 252 -12.54 -31.76 11.96
CA GLN A 252 -11.91 -32.94 12.53
C GLN A 252 -12.04 -32.87 14.04
N GLU A 253 -12.53 -33.95 14.65
CA GLU A 253 -12.49 -34.04 16.10
C GLU A 253 -11.04 -34.18 16.58
N VAL A 254 -10.76 -33.56 17.73
CA VAL A 254 -9.51 -33.79 18.45
C VAL A 254 -9.47 -35.27 18.88
N PRO A 255 -8.45 -36.06 18.47
CA PRO A 255 -8.30 -37.45 18.92
C PRO A 255 -8.33 -37.58 20.44
N ALA A 256 -8.95 -38.64 20.97
CA ALA A 256 -9.18 -38.81 22.42
C ALA A 256 -7.88 -38.72 23.24
N HIS A 257 -6.77 -39.26 22.76
CA HIS A 257 -5.46 -39.21 23.41
C HIS A 257 -4.81 -37.81 23.39
N LEU A 258 -5.36 -36.83 22.67
CA LEU A 258 -4.90 -35.44 22.68
C LEU A 258 -5.85 -34.50 23.43
N LYS A 259 -7.01 -34.99 23.87
CA LYS A 259 -7.98 -34.20 24.64
C LYS A 259 -7.44 -33.91 26.05
N ASP A 260 -7.82 -32.77 26.58
CA ASP A 260 -7.42 -32.31 27.91
C ASP A 260 -7.82 -33.31 29.02
N THR A 261 -6.92 -33.48 29.99
CA THR A 261 -7.05 -34.38 31.14
C THR A 261 -7.28 -33.64 32.46
N HIS A 262 -7.16 -32.31 32.48
CA HIS A 262 -7.15 -31.53 33.72
C HIS A 262 -8.53 -31.26 34.34
N TYR A 263 -9.63 -31.69 33.72
CA TYR A 263 -10.98 -31.45 34.23
C TYR A 263 -11.65 -32.70 34.83
N SER A 264 -12.53 -32.48 35.82
CA SER A 264 -13.24 -33.54 36.52
C SER A 264 -14.11 -34.34 35.55
N GLY A 265 -13.76 -35.62 35.33
CA GLY A 265 -14.47 -36.53 34.43
C GLY A 265 -13.70 -36.93 33.16
N ALA A 266 -12.53 -36.34 32.90
CA ALA A 266 -11.68 -36.69 31.76
C ALA A 266 -11.32 -38.19 31.70
N ASP A 267 -10.98 -38.80 32.84
CA ASP A 267 -10.67 -40.24 32.95
C ASP A 267 -11.85 -41.15 32.59
N LYS A 268 -13.08 -40.72 32.94
CA LYS A 268 -14.33 -41.44 32.63
C LYS A 268 -14.66 -41.36 31.14
N LEU A 269 -14.30 -40.27 30.48
CA LEU A 269 -14.47 -40.04 29.05
C LEU A 269 -13.30 -40.60 28.21
N GLY A 270 -12.28 -41.17 28.86
CA GLY A 270 -11.11 -41.75 28.21
C GLY A 270 -10.19 -40.71 27.56
N HIS A 271 -10.28 -39.44 27.96
CA HIS A 271 -9.41 -38.39 27.45
C HIS A 271 -7.98 -38.61 27.91
N GLY A 272 -7.01 -38.31 27.03
CA GLY A 272 -5.58 -38.50 27.28
C GLY A 272 -5.10 -39.95 27.37
N LYS A 273 -6.00 -40.95 27.39
CA LYS A 273 -5.60 -42.36 27.39
C LYS A 273 -4.84 -42.69 26.11
N GLY A 274 -3.63 -43.23 26.26
CA GLY A 274 -2.76 -43.59 25.14
C GLY A 274 -1.92 -42.45 24.59
N TYR A 275 -1.92 -41.27 25.22
CA TYR A 275 -1.00 -40.19 24.89
C TYR A 275 0.45 -40.63 25.12
N LYS A 276 1.28 -40.46 24.10
CA LYS A 276 2.72 -40.71 24.16
C LYS A 276 3.43 -39.38 24.33
N TYR A 277 4.04 -39.17 25.49
CA TYR A 277 4.78 -37.94 25.77
C TYR A 277 6.10 -37.93 25.01
N THR A 278 6.19 -37.09 23.97
CA THR A 278 7.26 -37.11 22.97
C THR A 278 8.67 -37.01 23.56
N HIS A 279 8.87 -36.30 24.68
CA HIS A 279 10.20 -36.12 25.28
C HIS A 279 10.77 -37.40 25.93
N GLU A 280 9.95 -38.40 26.25
CA GLU A 280 10.38 -39.69 26.79
C GLU A 280 10.92 -40.65 25.72
N TYR A 281 10.74 -40.32 24.44
CA TYR A 281 11.19 -41.16 23.33
C TYR A 281 12.54 -40.67 22.76
N PRO A 282 13.37 -41.58 22.21
CA PRO A 282 14.63 -41.22 21.58
C PRO A 282 14.46 -40.13 20.50
N GLU A 283 15.43 -39.22 20.43
CA GLU A 283 15.39 -38.02 19.56
C GLU A 283 14.18 -37.09 19.81
N HIS A 284 13.48 -37.25 20.93
CA HIS A 284 12.22 -36.58 21.22
C HIS A 284 11.22 -36.72 20.06
N TYR A 285 11.02 -37.95 19.58
CA TYR A 285 10.06 -38.26 18.54
C TYR A 285 9.37 -39.61 18.78
N VAL A 286 8.05 -39.62 18.65
CA VAL A 286 7.22 -40.83 18.67
C VAL A 286 6.18 -40.78 17.57
N LYS A 287 6.00 -41.92 16.89
CA LYS A 287 4.93 -42.08 15.91
C LYS A 287 3.59 -42.14 16.64
N GLN A 288 2.84 -41.06 16.52
CA GLN A 288 1.52 -40.84 17.09
C GLN A 288 0.67 -40.07 16.09
N GLU A 289 -0.62 -40.38 16.04
CA GLU A 289 -1.57 -39.63 15.22
C GLU A 289 -1.92 -38.32 15.92
N TYR A 290 -1.70 -37.19 15.25
CA TYR A 290 -2.05 -35.87 15.79
C TYR A 290 -3.33 -35.29 15.17
N MET A 291 -3.75 -35.86 14.05
CA MET A 291 -4.91 -35.42 13.27
C MET A 291 -5.47 -36.66 12.53
N PRO A 292 -6.80 -36.90 12.55
CA PRO A 292 -7.41 -38.03 11.85
C PRO A 292 -7.16 -38.01 10.33
N SER A 293 -7.31 -36.84 9.72
CA SER A 293 -7.01 -36.67 8.30
C SER A 293 -5.52 -36.82 8.01
N LYS A 294 -5.21 -37.40 6.84
CA LYS A 294 -3.85 -37.50 6.31
C LYS A 294 -3.47 -36.31 5.41
N THR A 295 -4.32 -35.28 5.32
CA THR A 295 -4.03 -34.05 4.56
C THR A 295 -2.73 -33.42 5.04
N LYS A 296 -1.86 -33.05 4.09
CA LYS A 296 -0.64 -32.29 4.35
C LYS A 296 -0.91 -30.82 4.04
N TYR A 297 -0.89 -29.99 5.06
CA TYR A 297 -1.06 -28.54 4.89
C TYR A 297 0.27 -27.86 4.58
N TYR A 298 1.32 -28.20 5.33
CA TYR A 298 2.64 -27.61 5.17
C TYR A 298 3.54 -28.48 4.28
N GLU A 299 3.96 -27.89 3.17
CA GLU A 299 4.85 -28.46 2.16
C GLU A 299 6.07 -27.54 2.01
N PRO A 300 7.12 -27.72 2.84
CA PRO A 300 8.29 -26.84 2.81
C PRO A 300 9.00 -26.92 1.45
N THR A 301 9.55 -25.79 1.03
CA THR A 301 10.35 -25.69 -0.20
C THR A 301 11.79 -26.15 0.02
N ASP A 302 12.56 -26.25 -1.06
CA ASP A 302 14.00 -26.50 -1.01
C ASP A 302 14.83 -25.20 -0.87
N ILE A 303 14.18 -24.07 -0.57
CA ILE A 303 14.80 -22.74 -0.55
C ILE A 303 15.16 -22.33 0.88
N GLY A 304 16.39 -21.87 1.08
CA GLY A 304 16.84 -21.32 2.35
C GLY A 304 16.78 -22.34 3.49
N TYR A 305 16.30 -21.91 4.65
CA TYR A 305 16.19 -22.76 5.83
C TYR A 305 15.11 -23.85 5.71
N GLU A 306 14.13 -23.71 4.81
CA GLU A 306 13.10 -24.74 4.61
C GLU A 306 13.66 -26.05 4.08
N ALA A 307 14.78 -26.05 3.34
CA ALA A 307 15.43 -27.26 2.90
C ALA A 307 15.78 -28.19 4.09
N LYS A 308 16.28 -27.61 5.19
CA LYS A 308 16.59 -28.35 6.43
C LYS A 308 15.33 -28.84 7.13
N ILE A 309 14.27 -28.04 7.11
CA ILE A 309 12.96 -28.41 7.67
C ILE A 309 12.40 -29.60 6.89
N LYS A 310 12.44 -29.55 5.56
CA LYS A 310 11.98 -30.62 4.67
C LYS A 310 12.73 -31.91 4.92
N GLU A 311 14.06 -31.88 4.94
CA GLU A 311 14.90 -33.04 5.23
C GLU A 311 14.52 -33.69 6.57
N ARG A 312 14.40 -32.87 7.63
CA ARG A 312 13.99 -33.36 8.96
C ARG A 312 12.61 -34.00 8.92
N LEU A 313 11.62 -33.35 8.30
CA LEU A 313 10.24 -33.88 8.23
C LEU A 313 10.18 -35.17 7.40
N GLU A 314 10.93 -35.29 6.32
CA GLU A 314 11.02 -36.52 5.54
C GLU A 314 11.66 -37.65 6.33
N LYS A 315 12.76 -37.38 7.07
CA LYS A 315 13.38 -38.37 7.96
C LYS A 315 12.39 -38.88 9.02
N LEU A 316 11.63 -37.97 9.65
CA LEU A 316 10.62 -38.33 10.65
C LEU A 316 9.47 -39.14 10.05
N ARG A 317 9.03 -38.83 8.82
CA ARG A 317 7.96 -39.56 8.12
C ARG A 317 8.36 -40.97 7.69
N ARG A 318 9.65 -41.22 7.48
CA ARG A 318 10.19 -42.57 7.17
C ARG A 318 10.28 -43.48 8.40
N LYS A 319 10.27 -42.92 9.61
CA LYS A 319 10.19 -43.67 10.88
C LYS A 319 8.74 -44.12 11.17
#